data_AF-A0A0F2IFQ8-F1
#
_entry.id   AF-A0A0F2IFQ8-F1
#
_cell.length_a   1.000
_cell.length_b   1.000
_cell.length_c   1.000
_cell.angle_alpha   90.00
_cell.angle_beta   90.00
_cell.angle_gamma   90.00
#
_symmetry.space_group_name_H-M   'P 1'
#
loop_
_entity.id
_entity.type
_entity.pdbx_description
1 polymer ?
#
loop_
_entity_poly.entity_id
_entity_poly.type
_entity_poly.pdbx_seq_one_letter_code
_entity_poly.pdbx_strand_id
1 'polypeptide(L)'
;AKGTRLYCLGERKALDVYKHYLADGHDVTINQLLSFPLYRETLGRKEVCTVTELHADGSMSFDRPWCLGDEVQFCYNHPSLTLEQVRHGVVELAMHQPEVVMIYNCASRLDFIDSSDEVQAFMDIAATFGSYCMG
;
A
#
# COMPACT_ATOMS: atom_id res chain seq x y z
N ALA A 1 20.68 0.89 10.64
CA ALA A 1 20.18 -0.38 10.08
C ALA A 1 21.35 -1.33 9.80
N LYS A 2 21.11 -2.64 9.67
CA LYS A 2 22.13 -3.62 9.26
C LYS A 2 21.50 -4.69 8.37
N GLY A 3 21.88 -4.72 7.09
CA GLY A 3 21.24 -5.59 6.11
C GLY A 3 19.75 -5.27 6.01
N THR A 4 18.89 -6.29 6.06
CA THR A 4 17.42 -6.15 6.05
C THR A 4 16.81 -5.71 7.38
N ARG A 5 17.60 -5.64 8.45
CA ARG A 5 17.11 -5.33 9.80
C ARG A 5 17.26 -3.84 10.12
N LEU A 6 16.13 -3.22 10.43
CA LEU A 6 16.00 -1.83 10.81
C LEU A 6 15.81 -1.72 12.32
N TYR A 7 16.74 -1.05 12.99
CA TYR A 7 16.73 -0.89 14.46
C TYR A 7 16.07 0.42 14.87
N CYS A 8 16.42 1.51 14.18
CA CYS A 8 15.97 2.85 14.51
C CYS A 8 15.58 3.61 13.24
N LEU A 9 14.60 4.48 13.39
CA LEU A 9 14.19 5.50 12.43
C LEU A 9 14.40 6.86 13.12
N GLY A 10 15.41 7.60 12.65
CA GLY A 10 15.92 8.76 13.39
C GLY A 10 16.46 8.36 14.76
N GLU A 11 15.99 9.01 15.81
CA GLU A 11 16.40 8.77 17.21
C GLU A 11 15.51 7.75 17.94
N ARG A 12 14.44 7.27 17.31
CA ARG A 12 13.47 6.34 17.90
C ARG A 12 13.65 4.93 17.35
N LYS A 13 13.29 3.90 18.11
CA LYS A 13 13.25 2.53 17.57
C LYS A 13 12.25 2.46 16.43
N ALA A 14 12.54 1.62 15.46
CA ALA A 14 11.70 1.49 14.28
C ALA A 14 10.25 1.12 14.67
N LEU A 15 10.06 0.19 15.61
CA LEU A 15 8.74 -0.17 16.10
C LEU A 15 8.03 0.98 16.83
N ASP A 16 8.75 1.76 17.64
CA ASP A 16 8.17 2.88 18.39
C ASP A 16 7.66 3.99 17.46
N VAL A 17 8.33 4.20 16.33
CA VAL A 17 7.86 5.12 15.29
C VAL A 17 6.50 4.65 14.75
N TYR A 18 6.36 3.37 14.43
CA TYR A 18 5.09 2.82 13.96
C TYR A 18 3.99 2.90 15.02
N LYS A 19 4.29 2.54 16.27
CA LYS A 19 3.33 2.66 17.38
C LYS A 19 2.85 4.10 17.54
N HIS A 20 3.78 5.05 17.50
CA HIS A 20 3.46 6.46 17.69
C HIS A 20 2.58 7.03 16.57
N TYR A 21 2.85 6.67 15.30
CA TYR A 21 2.12 7.24 14.17
C TYR A 21 0.87 6.46 13.77
N LEU A 22 0.78 5.16 14.06
CA LEU A 22 -0.32 4.30 13.59
C LEU A 22 -1.27 3.87 14.71
N ALA A 23 -0.83 3.90 15.96
CA ALA A 23 -1.59 3.33 17.07
C ALA A 23 -1.52 4.16 18.36
N ASP A 24 -1.19 5.45 18.27
CA ASP A 24 -1.09 6.36 19.43
C ASP A 24 -0.23 5.81 20.60
N GLY A 25 0.78 5.00 20.29
CA GLY A 25 1.68 4.37 21.26
C GLY A 25 1.26 2.97 21.71
N HIS A 26 0.12 2.45 21.26
CA HIS A 26 -0.31 1.06 21.50
C HIS A 26 0.51 0.05 20.68
N ASP A 27 0.43 -1.22 21.07
CA ASP A 27 1.08 -2.30 20.32
C ASP A 27 0.46 -2.48 18.93
N VAL A 28 1.35 -2.69 17.96
CA VAL A 28 0.99 -2.89 16.55
C VAL A 28 1.30 -4.32 16.14
N THR A 29 0.35 -4.93 15.42
CA THR A 29 0.50 -6.29 14.88
C THR A 29 1.21 -6.25 13.53
N ILE A 30 1.85 -7.36 13.13
CA ILE A 30 2.51 -7.43 11.82
C ILE A 30 1.53 -7.16 10.66
N ASN A 31 0.28 -7.60 10.76
CA ASN A 31 -0.75 -7.34 9.76
C ASN A 31 -1.02 -5.84 9.58
N GLN A 32 -1.03 -5.08 10.68
CA GLN A 32 -1.15 -3.62 10.59
C GLN A 32 0.07 -3.02 9.90
N LEU A 33 1.28 -3.50 10.19
CA LEU A 33 2.52 -3.00 9.56
C LEU A 33 2.55 -3.27 8.05
N LEU A 34 1.99 -4.40 7.59
CA LEU A 34 1.90 -4.73 6.16
C LEU A 34 1.05 -3.72 5.38
N SER A 35 0.09 -3.06 6.03
CA SER A 35 -0.71 -1.99 5.41
C SER A 35 0.03 -0.66 5.30
N PHE A 36 1.17 -0.51 5.99
CA PHE A 36 1.97 0.72 6.02
C PHE A 36 3.45 0.45 5.69
N PRO A 37 3.77 -0.04 4.48
CA PRO A 37 5.15 -0.25 4.06
C PRO A 37 5.93 1.08 4.00
N LEU A 38 7.25 0.99 4.07
CA LEU A 38 8.12 2.16 3.90
C LEU A 38 8.49 2.33 2.45
N TYR A 39 8.28 3.52 1.92
CA TYR A 39 8.84 3.94 0.65
C TYR A 39 10.16 4.65 0.87
N ARG A 40 11.13 4.36 0.00
CA ARG A 40 12.38 5.12 -0.09
C ARG A 40 12.72 5.43 -1.53
N GLU A 41 13.47 6.50 -1.70
CA GLU A 41 14.04 6.87 -3.00
C GLU A 41 15.55 7.02 -2.87
N THR A 42 16.29 6.09 -3.46
CA THR A 42 17.76 6.08 -3.42
C THR A 42 18.29 6.11 -4.85
N LEU A 43 19.06 7.15 -5.19
CA LEU A 43 19.68 7.31 -6.53
C LEU A 43 18.66 7.22 -7.69
N GLY A 44 17.46 7.78 -7.50
CA GLY A 44 16.38 7.77 -8.49
C GLY A 44 15.66 6.43 -8.63
N ARG A 45 15.96 5.44 -7.77
CA ARG A 45 15.19 4.20 -7.67
C ARG A 45 14.18 4.32 -6.55
N LYS A 46 12.92 4.09 -6.92
CA LYS A 46 11.76 4.09 -6.03
C LYS A 46 11.52 2.67 -5.55
N GLU A 47 11.57 2.47 -4.23
CA GLU A 47 11.42 1.14 -3.64
C GLU A 47 10.40 1.17 -2.51
N VAL A 48 9.49 0.21 -2.52
CA VAL A 48 8.57 -0.07 -1.42
C VAL A 48 9.14 -1.25 -0.63
N CYS A 49 9.37 -1.04 0.65
CA CYS A 49 9.96 -1.99 1.58
C CYS A 49 8.88 -2.46 2.56
N THR A 50 8.62 -3.76 2.56
CA THR A 50 7.56 -4.37 3.37
C THR A 50 8.15 -5.07 4.59
N VAL A 51 7.50 -4.93 5.75
CA VAL A 51 7.92 -5.62 6.98
C VAL A 51 7.73 -7.12 6.82
N THR A 52 8.77 -7.89 7.12
CA THR A 52 8.75 -9.36 7.05
C THR A 52 8.71 -10.01 8.43
N GLU A 53 9.29 -9.36 9.45
CA GLU A 53 9.37 -9.92 10.80
C GLU A 53 9.52 -8.82 11.86
N LEU A 54 8.91 -9.06 13.03
CA LEU A 54 9.08 -8.26 14.24
C LEU A 54 9.99 -8.98 15.23
N HIS A 55 11.00 -8.28 15.75
CA HIS A 55 11.92 -8.82 16.74
C HIS A 55 11.60 -8.32 18.15
N ALA A 56 11.87 -9.14 19.17
CA ALA A 56 11.60 -8.81 20.57
C ALA A 56 12.40 -7.60 21.09
N ASP A 57 13.48 -7.20 20.43
CA ASP A 57 14.27 -6.01 20.77
C ASP A 57 13.64 -4.68 20.28
N GLY A 58 12.53 -4.78 19.51
CA GLY A 58 11.83 -3.65 18.90
C GLY A 58 12.39 -3.26 17.52
N SER A 59 13.27 -4.08 16.94
CA SER A 59 13.72 -3.93 15.56
C SER A 59 12.82 -4.71 14.59
N MET A 60 12.87 -4.35 13.31
CA MET A 60 12.01 -4.95 12.27
C MET A 60 12.85 -5.39 11.07
N SER A 61 12.55 -6.56 10.53
CA SER A 61 13.11 -7.02 9.26
C SER A 61 12.24 -6.55 8.11
N PHE A 62 12.87 -6.21 7.00
CA PHE A 62 12.20 -5.89 5.73
C PHE A 62 12.63 -6.85 4.62
N ASP A 63 11.91 -6.86 3.52
CA ASP A 63 12.24 -7.63 2.30
C ASP A 63 13.48 -7.07 1.57
N ARG A 64 13.83 -5.80 1.82
CA ARG A 64 14.97 -5.09 1.21
C ARG A 64 16.04 -4.71 2.24
N PRO A 65 17.32 -4.68 1.84
CA PRO A 65 18.40 -4.20 2.69
C PRO A 65 18.38 -2.68 2.83
N TRP A 66 18.76 -2.17 4.00
CA TRP A 66 18.80 -0.75 4.36
C TRP A 66 20.21 -0.19 4.39
N CYS A 67 20.35 1.05 3.93
CA CYS A 67 21.57 1.85 4.09
C CYS A 67 21.39 2.88 5.21
N LEU A 68 22.49 3.19 5.92
CA LEU A 68 22.46 4.28 6.89
C LEU A 68 22.31 5.61 6.15
N GLY A 69 21.36 6.43 6.60
CA GLY A 69 21.02 7.70 5.95
C GLY A 69 19.92 7.60 4.90
N ASP A 70 19.33 6.42 4.66
CA ASP A 70 18.12 6.31 3.83
C ASP A 70 16.99 7.14 4.44
N GLU A 71 16.41 8.02 3.63
CA GLU A 71 15.18 8.72 3.96
C GLU A 71 13.99 7.86 3.52
N VAL A 72 13.02 7.73 4.43
CA VAL A 72 11.86 6.88 4.23
C VAL A 72 10.57 7.63 4.53
N GLN A 73 9.50 7.20 3.88
CA GLN A 73 8.15 7.73 4.08
C GLN A 73 7.17 6.56 4.25
N PHE A 74 6.11 6.78 5.02
CA PHE A 74 5.02 5.81 5.08
C PHE A 74 4.22 5.83 3.78
N CYS A 75 4.07 4.67 3.16
CA CYS A 75 3.10 4.46 2.12
C CYS A 75 1.84 3.84 2.71
N TYR A 76 0.70 4.42 2.37
CA TYR A 76 -0.60 3.83 2.66
C TYR A 76 -1.51 4.06 1.46
N ASN A 77 -2.32 3.06 1.15
CA ASN A 77 -3.35 3.20 0.13
C ASN A 77 -4.59 3.81 0.78
N HIS A 78 -4.85 5.09 0.58
CA HIS A 78 -6.12 5.69 0.97
C HIS A 78 -7.19 5.38 -0.10
N PRO A 79 -8.31 4.70 0.23
CA PRO A 79 -9.36 4.37 -0.74
C PRO A 79 -10.04 5.60 -1.39
N SER A 80 -9.96 6.76 -0.75
CA SER A 80 -10.52 8.02 -1.28
C SER A 80 -9.72 8.59 -2.45
N LEU A 81 -8.46 8.19 -2.64
CA LEU A 81 -7.64 8.69 -3.75
C LEU A 81 -8.05 8.07 -5.10
N THR A 82 -8.74 6.93 -5.09
CA THR A 82 -9.05 6.17 -6.30
C THR A 82 -10.41 6.43 -6.92
N LEU A 83 -11.41 6.93 -6.18
CA LEU A 83 -12.76 7.01 -6.77
C LEU A 83 -12.87 8.14 -7.81
N GLU A 84 -12.25 9.29 -7.56
CA GLU A 84 -12.21 10.41 -8.51
C GLU A 84 -11.34 10.10 -9.73
N GLN A 85 -10.19 9.44 -9.52
CA GLN A 85 -9.33 8.95 -10.60
C GLN A 85 -10.02 7.89 -11.45
N VAL A 86 -10.77 6.98 -10.81
CA VAL A 86 -11.60 5.99 -11.50
C VAL A 86 -12.67 6.69 -12.33
N ARG A 87 -13.40 7.68 -11.79
CA ARG A 87 -14.41 8.43 -12.56
C ARG A 87 -13.82 9.15 -13.76
N HIS A 88 -12.61 9.72 -13.64
CA HIS A 88 -11.92 10.32 -14.79
C HIS A 88 -11.55 9.27 -15.84
N GLY A 89 -11.01 8.12 -15.42
CA GLY A 89 -10.69 7.02 -16.33
C GLY A 89 -11.92 6.42 -17.01
N VAL A 90 -13.05 6.33 -16.29
CA VAL A 90 -14.36 5.92 -16.80
C VAL A 90 -14.80 6.83 -17.95
N VAL A 91 -14.73 8.16 -17.79
CA VAL A 91 -15.11 9.11 -18.85
C VAL A 91 -14.21 8.95 -20.09
N GLU A 92 -12.91 8.78 -19.89
CA GLU A 92 -11.96 8.58 -21.00
C GLU A 92 -12.21 7.25 -21.73
N LEU A 93 -12.46 6.18 -20.99
CA LEU A 93 -12.80 4.87 -21.53
C LEU A 93 -14.12 4.90 -22.33
N ALA A 94 -15.12 5.64 -21.86
CA ALA A 94 -16.41 5.79 -22.54
C ALA A 94 -16.26 6.39 -23.95
N MET A 95 -15.28 7.28 -24.17
CA MET A 95 -15.01 7.85 -25.50
C MET A 95 -14.58 6.80 -26.52
N HIS A 96 -14.04 5.67 -26.07
CA HIS A 96 -13.57 4.58 -26.92
C HIS A 96 -14.60 3.49 -27.20
N GLN A 97 -15.82 3.59 -26.63
CA GLN A 97 -16.93 2.64 -26.83
C GLN A 97 -16.50 1.16 -26.68
N PRO A 98 -15.96 0.76 -25.53
CA PRO A 98 -15.55 -0.63 -25.32
C PRO A 98 -16.76 -1.57 -25.30
N GLU A 99 -16.63 -2.76 -25.89
CA GLU A 99 -17.67 -3.80 -25.80
C GLU A 99 -17.64 -4.52 -24.44
N VAL A 100 -16.47 -4.60 -23.80
CA VAL A 100 -16.24 -5.28 -22.51
C VAL A 100 -15.18 -4.55 -21.69
N VAL A 101 -15.37 -4.46 -20.37
CA VAL A 101 -14.39 -3.88 -19.42
C VAL A 101 -14.01 -4.94 -18.37
N MET A 102 -12.71 -5.12 -18.14
CA MET A 102 -12.17 -6.09 -17.20
C MET A 102 -11.29 -5.37 -16.16
N ILE A 103 -11.67 -5.48 -14.89
CA ILE A 103 -10.99 -4.76 -13.79
C ILE A 103 -10.08 -5.73 -13.05
N TYR A 104 -8.81 -5.38 -12.95
CA TYR A 104 -7.81 -6.13 -12.19
C TYR A 104 -7.50 -5.36 -10.92
N ASN A 105 -7.72 -5.98 -9.76
CA ASN A 105 -7.42 -5.36 -8.47
C ASN A 105 -6.46 -6.25 -7.67
N CYS A 106 -5.71 -5.63 -6.76
CA CYS A 106 -4.85 -6.37 -5.84
C CYS A 106 -5.70 -6.95 -4.70
N ALA A 107 -5.44 -8.19 -4.31
CA ALA A 107 -6.19 -8.85 -3.23
C ALA A 107 -6.15 -8.07 -1.90
N SER A 108 -5.08 -7.30 -1.65
CA SER A 108 -4.95 -6.44 -0.46
C SER A 108 -5.92 -5.25 -0.44
N ARG A 109 -6.61 -4.97 -1.55
CA ARG A 109 -7.59 -3.88 -1.66
C ARG A 109 -9.02 -4.31 -1.31
N LEU A 110 -9.31 -5.61 -1.32
CA LEU A 110 -10.64 -6.15 -1.02
C LEU A 110 -11.04 -5.99 0.46
N ASP A 111 -10.07 -5.88 1.38
CA ASP A 111 -10.34 -5.68 2.81
C ASP A 111 -10.84 -4.26 3.15
N PHE A 112 -10.74 -3.30 2.22
CA PHE A 112 -10.98 -1.88 2.50
C PHE A 112 -12.03 -1.22 1.59
N ILE A 113 -12.37 -1.81 0.45
CA ILE A 113 -13.36 -1.28 -0.48
C ILE A 113 -14.40 -2.36 -0.71
N ASP A 114 -15.66 -2.04 -0.42
CA ASP A 114 -16.76 -2.90 -0.80
C ASP A 114 -16.74 -3.00 -2.33
N SER A 115 -16.28 -4.15 -2.83
CA SER A 115 -15.96 -4.43 -4.25
C SER A 115 -17.05 -4.04 -5.26
N SER A 116 -18.26 -3.81 -4.76
CA SER A 116 -19.43 -3.27 -5.46
C SER A 116 -19.19 -1.88 -6.07
N ASP A 117 -18.60 -0.94 -5.33
CA ASP A 117 -18.64 0.48 -5.71
C ASP A 117 -17.69 0.82 -6.87
N GLU A 118 -16.54 0.14 -6.97
CA GLU A 118 -15.61 0.31 -8.09
C GLU A 118 -16.18 -0.23 -9.40
N VAL A 119 -16.90 -1.36 -9.36
CA VAL A 119 -17.49 -1.98 -10.55
C VAL A 119 -18.71 -1.19 -11.05
N GLN A 120 -19.51 -0.65 -10.12
CA GLN A 120 -20.71 0.12 -10.44
C GLN A 120 -20.39 1.33 -11.34
N ALA A 121 -19.22 1.97 -11.16
CA ALA A 121 -18.81 3.11 -11.97
C ALA A 121 -18.55 2.77 -13.45
N PHE A 122 -18.22 1.51 -13.78
CA PHE A 122 -17.97 1.07 -15.17
C PHE A 122 -19.17 0.39 -15.82
N MET A 123 -20.14 -0.10 -15.02
CA MET A 123 -21.37 -0.70 -15.52
C MET A 123 -22.19 0.24 -16.42
N ASP A 124 -22.11 1.55 -16.19
CA ASP A 124 -22.82 2.55 -16.99
C ASP A 124 -22.25 2.71 -18.42
N ILE A 125 -21.06 2.15 -18.70
CA ILE A 125 -20.38 2.26 -20.00
C ILE A 125 -20.51 0.98 -20.82
N ALA A 126 -20.27 -0.18 -20.21
CA ALA A 126 -20.23 -1.46 -20.91
C ALA A 126 -20.43 -2.63 -19.95
N ALA A 127 -20.68 -3.83 -20.51
CA ALA A 127 -20.74 -5.05 -19.73
C ALA A 127 -19.42 -5.25 -18.96
N THR A 128 -19.50 -5.04 -17.64
CA THR A 128 -18.34 -5.08 -16.74
C THR A 128 -18.41 -6.35 -15.92
N PHE A 129 -17.33 -7.12 -15.94
CA PHE A 129 -17.20 -8.35 -15.16
C PHE A 129 -16.16 -8.15 -14.06
N GLY A 130 -16.43 -8.74 -12.90
CA GLY A 130 -15.89 -8.34 -11.60
C GLY A 130 -14.36 -8.27 -11.47
N SER A 131 -13.92 -7.80 -10.30
CA SER A 131 -12.50 -7.67 -9.96
C SER A 131 -11.78 -9.02 -9.95
N TYR A 132 -10.82 -9.22 -10.87
CA TYR A 132 -9.94 -10.38 -10.84
C TYR A 132 -8.68 -10.07 -10.01
N CYS A 133 -8.44 -10.88 -8.98
CA CYS A 133 -7.26 -10.79 -8.13
C CYS A 133 -6.36 -12.01 -8.40
N MET A 134 -5.11 -11.78 -8.81
CA MET A 134 -4.06 -12.80 -8.80
C MET A 134 -3.15 -12.53 -7.59
N GLY A 135 -3.09 -13.50 -6.68
CA GLY A 135 -2.20 -13.50 -5.50
C GLY A 135 -0.82 -14.04 -5.83
#